data_AF-A0A925DEH7-F1
#
_entry.id   AF-A0A925DEH7-F1
#
_cell.length_a   1.000
_cell.length_b   1.000
_cell.length_c   1.000
_cell.angle_alpha   90.00
_cell.angle_beta   90.00
_cell.angle_gamma   90.00
#
_symmetry.space_group_name_H-M   'P 1'
#
loop_
_entity.id
_entity.type
_entity.pdbx_description
1 polymer ?
#
loop_
_entity_poly.entity_id
_entity_poly.type
_entity_poly.pdbx_seq_one_letter_code
_entity_poly.pdbx_strand_id
1 'polypeptide(L)'
;MKRRALMLWTAAWCALGAPAAGAACPPWPAWESFRAHFVSEGGRVIDPAEAAQYTTSEGQSYGLFFALAGNDRASFERILRWTEDNLAGGDLTARLPAWQWGRRADASWGVTDANAASDADLWIAYALAEAGRLWQAPQYSALAQLLAERIVREETAQVAGLGRV
;
A
#
# COMPACT_ATOMS: atom_id res chain seq x y z
N MET A 1 76.77 -19.29 3.46
CA MET A 1 76.11 -18.38 2.50
C MET A 1 74.60 -18.66 2.46
N LYS A 2 73.82 -17.70 3.01
CA LYS A 2 72.40 -17.34 2.83
C LYS A 2 71.34 -18.46 2.64
N ARG A 3 70.61 -18.76 3.72
CA ARG A 3 69.28 -19.42 3.72
C ARG A 3 68.24 -18.48 3.09
N ARG A 4 67.51 -18.94 2.07
CA ARG A 4 66.40 -18.23 1.45
C ARG A 4 65.14 -18.44 2.29
N ALA A 5 64.60 -17.37 2.88
CA ALA A 5 63.27 -17.37 3.47
C ALA A 5 62.25 -16.95 2.38
N LEU A 6 61.30 -17.83 2.04
CA LEU A 6 60.13 -17.45 1.24
C LEU A 6 59.11 -16.81 2.18
N MET A 7 58.88 -15.50 2.03
CA MET A 7 57.70 -14.83 2.59
C MET A 7 56.50 -15.12 1.68
N LEU A 8 55.52 -15.87 2.19
CA LEU A 8 54.21 -16.01 1.58
C LEU A 8 53.38 -14.76 1.92
N TRP A 9 53.10 -13.94 0.92
CA TRP A 9 52.14 -12.84 1.02
C TRP A 9 50.72 -13.42 0.84
N THR A 10 49.95 -13.46 1.90
CA THR A 10 48.50 -13.70 1.83
C THR A 10 47.79 -12.39 1.49
N ALA A 11 47.41 -12.22 0.22
CA ALA A 11 46.53 -11.14 -0.19
C ALA A 11 45.11 -11.46 0.32
N ALA A 12 44.65 -10.72 1.32
CA ALA A 12 43.27 -10.76 1.76
C ALA A 12 42.38 -10.14 0.69
N TRP A 13 41.62 -10.96 -0.02
CA TRP A 13 40.60 -10.51 -0.95
C TRP A 13 39.37 -10.04 -0.15
N CYS A 14 39.27 -8.73 0.10
CA CYS A 14 38.00 -8.13 0.48
C CYS A 14 37.08 -8.16 -0.74
N ALA A 15 36.15 -9.12 -0.78
CA ALA A 15 35.02 -9.08 -1.69
C ALA A 15 34.10 -7.93 -1.26
N LEU A 16 34.34 -6.74 -1.83
CA LEU A 16 33.34 -5.66 -1.85
C LEU A 16 32.19 -6.15 -2.71
N GLY A 17 31.15 -6.72 -2.08
CA GLY A 17 29.89 -6.97 -2.74
C GLY A 17 29.32 -5.63 -3.20
N ALA A 18 29.33 -5.37 -4.50
CA ALA A 18 28.62 -4.24 -5.06
C ALA A 18 27.13 -4.40 -4.70
N PRO A 19 26.44 -3.35 -4.22
CA PRO A 19 24.99 -3.43 -4.09
C PRO A 19 24.46 -3.74 -5.48
N ALA A 20 23.66 -4.80 -5.60
CA ALA A 20 22.89 -5.02 -6.81
C ALA A 20 21.98 -3.80 -6.96
N ALA A 21 22.36 -2.85 -7.80
CA ALA A 21 21.47 -1.82 -8.27
C ALA A 21 20.35 -2.58 -8.99
N GLY A 22 19.22 -2.75 -8.31
CA GLY A 22 18.04 -3.36 -8.90
C GLY A 22 17.76 -2.65 -10.22
N ALA A 23 17.68 -3.41 -11.30
CA ALA A 23 17.34 -2.85 -12.60
C ALA A 23 16.07 -2.00 -12.42
N ALA A 24 16.15 -0.71 -12.79
CA ALA A 24 14.97 0.15 -12.74
C ALA A 24 13.89 -0.53 -13.58
N CYS A 25 12.74 -0.82 -12.96
CA CYS A 25 11.61 -1.34 -13.71
C CYS A 25 11.31 -0.39 -14.86
N PRO A 26 11.03 -0.93 -16.07
CA PRO A 26 10.58 -0.07 -17.16
C PRO A 26 9.33 0.70 -16.70
N PRO A 27 9.11 1.93 -17.21
CA PRO A 27 7.90 2.68 -16.93
C PRO A 27 6.66 1.81 -17.17
N TRP A 28 5.62 1.97 -16.36
CA TRP A 28 4.34 1.28 -16.55
C TRP A 28 3.30 2.26 -17.11
N PRO A 29 3.14 2.39 -18.45
CA PRO A 29 2.34 3.46 -19.03
C PRO A 29 0.86 3.39 -18.66
N ALA A 30 0.34 2.19 -18.40
CA ALA A 30 -1.05 2.02 -17.98
C ALA A 30 -1.28 2.58 -16.56
N TRP A 31 -0.33 2.42 -15.64
CA TRP A 31 -0.39 3.08 -14.33
C TRP A 31 -0.30 4.60 -14.47
N GLU A 32 0.64 5.10 -15.27
CA GLU A 32 0.79 6.54 -15.51
C GLU A 32 -0.50 7.16 -16.06
N SER A 33 -1.13 6.48 -17.03
CA SER A 33 -2.43 6.90 -17.59
C SER A 33 -3.54 6.80 -16.54
N PHE A 34 -3.63 5.71 -15.78
CA PHE A 34 -4.63 5.56 -14.73
C PHE A 34 -4.51 6.69 -13.70
N ARG A 35 -3.29 6.95 -13.22
CA ARG A 35 -3.02 8.02 -12.26
C ARG A 35 -3.43 9.39 -12.80
N ALA A 36 -3.11 9.68 -14.06
CA ALA A 36 -3.45 10.97 -14.68
C ALA A 36 -4.96 11.21 -14.83
N HIS A 37 -5.76 10.15 -15.03
CA HIS A 37 -7.20 10.27 -15.30
C HIS A 37 -8.08 10.05 -14.07
N PHE A 38 -7.65 9.21 -13.13
CA PHE A 38 -8.49 8.76 -12.02
C PHE A 38 -7.97 9.15 -10.65
N VAL A 39 -6.69 9.54 -10.51
CA VAL A 39 -6.12 9.90 -9.21
C VAL A 39 -5.95 11.42 -9.13
N SER A 40 -6.68 12.05 -8.21
CA SER A 40 -6.51 13.48 -7.93
C SER A 40 -5.13 13.78 -7.34
N GLU A 41 -4.72 15.06 -7.38
CA GLU A 41 -3.48 15.52 -6.73
C GLU A 41 -3.41 15.14 -5.24
N GLY A 42 -4.56 15.10 -4.57
CA GLY A 42 -4.68 14.74 -3.15
C GLY A 42 -4.54 13.24 -2.85
N GLY A 43 -4.50 12.35 -3.86
CA GLY A 43 -4.41 10.89 -3.66
C GLY A 43 -5.76 10.16 -3.66
N ARG A 44 -6.84 10.87 -3.96
CA ARG A 44 -8.17 10.29 -4.14
C ARG A 44 -8.32 9.62 -5.50
N VAL A 45 -8.75 8.36 -5.55
CA VAL A 45 -9.16 7.62 -6.74
C VAL A 45 -10.64 7.90 -7.01
N ILE A 46 -10.97 8.45 -8.16
CA ILE A 46 -12.30 8.96 -8.50
C ILE A 46 -12.89 8.11 -9.62
N ASP A 47 -14.10 7.61 -9.42
CA ASP A 47 -14.95 7.12 -10.50
C ASP A 47 -15.67 8.32 -11.17
N PRO A 48 -15.33 8.67 -12.42
CA PRO A 48 -15.93 9.79 -13.12
C PRO A 48 -17.28 9.47 -13.75
N ALA A 49 -17.70 8.19 -13.80
CA ALA A 49 -18.97 7.80 -14.39
C ALA A 49 -20.16 8.24 -13.55
N GLU A 50 -19.94 8.42 -12.25
CA GLU A 50 -20.98 8.76 -11.28
C GLU A 50 -21.06 10.28 -11.05
N ALA A 51 -22.28 10.83 -11.05
CA ALA A 51 -22.50 12.26 -10.84
C ALA A 51 -22.04 12.74 -9.45
N ALA A 52 -22.08 11.83 -8.47
CA ALA A 52 -21.56 12.07 -7.12
C ALA A 52 -20.02 12.00 -7.06
N GLN A 53 -19.37 11.61 -8.17
CA GLN A 53 -17.94 11.37 -8.34
C GLN A 53 -17.41 10.52 -7.20
N TYR A 54 -17.83 9.26 -7.08
CA TYR A 54 -17.50 8.46 -5.91
C TYR A 54 -16.02 8.10 -5.83
N THR A 55 -15.58 7.86 -4.60
CA THR A 55 -14.40 7.08 -4.27
C THR A 55 -14.83 5.92 -3.41
N THR A 56 -14.34 4.74 -3.72
CA THR A 56 -14.53 3.56 -2.89
C THR A 56 -13.24 3.19 -2.17
N SER A 57 -13.35 2.50 -1.03
CA SER A 57 -12.18 1.86 -0.40
C SER A 57 -11.49 0.90 -1.38
N GLU A 58 -12.25 0.23 -2.24
CA GLU A 58 -11.74 -0.63 -3.33
C GLU A 58 -10.86 0.17 -4.31
N GLY A 59 -11.34 1.30 -4.82
CA GLY A 59 -10.55 2.15 -5.71
C GLY A 59 -9.23 2.60 -5.06
N GLN A 60 -9.28 2.99 -3.78
CA GLN A 60 -8.08 3.32 -3.01
C GLN A 60 -7.13 2.13 -2.85
N SER A 61 -7.65 0.92 -2.57
CA SER A 61 -6.84 -0.28 -2.37
C SER A 61 -6.12 -0.69 -3.64
N TYR A 62 -6.78 -0.63 -4.80
CA TYR A 62 -6.16 -0.86 -6.10
C TYR A 62 -5.15 0.23 -6.45
N GLY A 63 -5.44 1.50 -6.14
CA GLY A 63 -4.47 2.58 -6.28
C GLY A 63 -3.19 2.35 -5.48
N LEU A 64 -3.30 1.89 -4.23
CA LEU A 64 -2.15 1.49 -3.41
C LEU A 64 -1.38 0.33 -4.02
N PHE A 65 -2.08 -0.71 -4.46
CA PHE A 65 -1.46 -1.87 -5.11
C PHE A 65 -0.71 -1.48 -6.40
N PHE A 66 -1.31 -0.66 -7.27
CA PHE A 66 -0.66 -0.20 -8.50
C PHE A 66 0.54 0.69 -8.22
N ALA A 67 0.45 1.60 -7.25
CA ALA A 67 1.58 2.43 -6.84
C ALA A 67 2.74 1.58 -6.30
N LEU A 68 2.44 0.54 -5.51
CA LEU A 68 3.44 -0.42 -5.06
C LEU A 68 4.09 -1.18 -6.23
N ALA A 69 3.27 -1.77 -7.10
CA ALA A 69 3.75 -2.56 -8.24
C ALA A 69 4.57 -1.72 -9.25
N GLY A 70 4.22 -0.44 -9.42
CA GLY A 70 4.96 0.52 -10.22
C GLY A 70 6.18 1.14 -9.52
N ASN A 71 6.47 0.74 -8.27
CA ASN A 71 7.48 1.35 -7.40
C ASN A 71 7.33 2.89 -7.25
N ASP A 72 6.10 3.38 -7.32
CA ASP A 72 5.72 4.79 -7.18
C ASP A 72 5.34 5.10 -5.72
N ARG A 73 6.38 5.19 -4.89
CA ARG A 73 6.23 5.46 -3.45
C ARG A 73 5.51 6.79 -3.16
N ALA A 74 5.71 7.80 -4.00
CA ALA A 74 5.11 9.11 -3.81
C ALA A 74 3.58 9.07 -3.97
N SER A 75 3.08 8.34 -4.98
CA SER A 75 1.64 8.12 -5.13
C SER A 75 1.09 7.22 -4.04
N PHE A 76 1.79 6.15 -3.67
CA PHE A 76 1.38 5.27 -2.57
C PHE A 76 1.12 6.07 -1.28
N GLU A 77 2.07 6.93 -0.92
CA GLU A 77 1.98 7.79 0.25
C GLU A 77 0.82 8.80 0.20
N ARG A 78 0.56 9.41 -0.97
CA ARG A 78 -0.59 10.32 -1.14
C ARG A 78 -1.91 9.58 -1.04
N ILE A 79 -2.04 8.44 -1.70
CA ILE A 79 -3.25 7.62 -1.70
C ILE A 79 -3.53 7.12 -0.28
N LEU A 80 -2.51 6.63 0.43
CA LEU A 80 -2.65 6.15 1.81
C LEU A 80 -3.12 7.25 2.75
N ARG A 81 -2.50 8.44 2.70
CA ARG A 81 -2.92 9.58 3.53
C ARG A 81 -4.36 9.97 3.25
N TRP A 82 -4.75 10.06 1.97
CA TRP A 82 -6.13 10.39 1.63
C TRP A 82 -7.11 9.35 2.18
N THR A 83 -6.79 8.05 2.04
CA THR A 83 -7.59 6.94 2.60
C THR A 83 -7.75 7.07 4.10
N GLU A 84 -6.66 7.32 4.83
CA GLU A 84 -6.69 7.48 6.29
C GLU A 84 -7.56 8.67 6.70
N ASP A 85 -7.29 9.86 6.14
CA ASP A 85 -7.98 11.09 6.49
C ASP A 85 -9.48 11.06 6.18
N ASN A 86 -9.86 10.47 5.04
CA ASN A 86 -11.21 10.62 4.48
C ASN A 86 -12.10 9.40 4.69
N LEU A 87 -11.52 8.19 4.72
CA LEU A 87 -12.29 6.94 4.88
C LEU A 87 -12.16 6.38 6.30
N ALA A 88 -11.04 6.61 6.99
CA ALA A 88 -10.81 6.11 8.34
C ALA A 88 -10.87 7.19 9.44
N GLY A 89 -11.29 8.41 9.10
CA GLY A 89 -11.42 9.49 10.07
C GLY A 89 -10.09 9.95 10.68
N GLY A 90 -9.00 9.83 9.92
CA GLY A 90 -7.65 10.25 10.30
C GLY A 90 -6.84 9.21 11.07
N ASP A 91 -7.37 8.00 11.28
CA ASP A 91 -6.63 6.93 11.96
C ASP A 91 -7.06 5.54 11.45
N LEU A 92 -6.28 5.00 10.51
CA LEU A 92 -6.51 3.67 9.96
C LEU A 92 -6.18 2.54 10.96
N THR A 93 -5.52 2.86 12.08
CA THR A 93 -5.34 1.90 13.19
C THR A 93 -6.60 1.77 14.04
N ALA A 94 -7.47 2.79 14.06
CA ALA A 94 -8.64 2.87 14.93
C ALA A 94 -9.93 2.31 14.33
N ARG A 95 -10.05 2.19 13.00
CA ARG A 95 -11.26 1.67 12.32
C ARG A 95 -10.96 1.16 10.90
N LEU A 96 -11.84 0.31 10.38
CA LEU A 96 -11.86 -0.02 8.95
C LEU A 96 -12.30 1.21 8.13
N PRO A 97 -11.75 1.41 6.92
CA PRO A 97 -12.13 2.53 6.06
C PRO A 97 -13.58 2.37 5.56
N ALA A 98 -14.32 3.47 5.56
CA ALA A 98 -15.62 3.54 4.92
C ALA A 98 -15.52 3.16 3.43
N TRP A 99 -16.47 2.36 2.95
CA TRP A 99 -16.43 1.84 1.59
C TRP A 99 -16.80 2.87 0.54
N GLN A 100 -17.51 3.95 0.90
CA GLN A 100 -17.96 4.95 -0.06
C GLN A 100 -17.86 6.40 0.45
N TRP A 101 -17.29 7.25 -0.39
CA TRP A 101 -17.13 8.68 -0.17
C TRP A 101 -17.45 9.45 -1.45
N GLY A 102 -18.14 10.58 -1.35
CA GLY A 102 -18.49 11.38 -2.53
C GLY A 102 -19.23 12.66 -2.17
N ARG A 103 -19.86 13.25 -3.20
CA ARG A 103 -20.73 14.39 -3.00
C ARG A 103 -22.09 13.94 -2.45
N ARG A 104 -22.47 14.49 -1.30
CA ARG A 104 -23.74 14.20 -0.61
C ARG A 104 -24.89 15.04 -1.17
N ALA A 105 -26.11 14.71 -0.76
CA ALA A 105 -27.33 15.41 -1.17
C ALA A 105 -27.34 16.90 -0.78
N ASP A 106 -26.68 17.27 0.32
CA ASP A 106 -26.52 18.66 0.78
C ASP A 106 -25.38 19.41 0.06
N ALA A 107 -24.85 18.83 -1.02
CA ALA A 107 -23.69 19.30 -1.78
C ALA A 107 -22.35 19.32 -1.02
N SER A 108 -22.32 18.86 0.24
CA SER A 108 -21.05 18.64 0.96
C SER A 108 -20.32 17.42 0.41
N TRP A 109 -19.03 17.33 0.73
CA TRP A 109 -18.20 16.16 0.41
C TRP A 109 -17.93 15.34 1.66
N GLY A 110 -17.95 14.02 1.53
CA GLY A 110 -17.52 13.12 2.59
C GLY A 110 -18.03 11.69 2.43
N VAL A 111 -17.84 10.88 3.49
CA VAL A 111 -18.40 9.52 3.59
C VAL A 111 -19.91 9.54 3.33
N THR A 112 -20.36 8.74 2.36
CA THR A 112 -21.77 8.53 2.01
C THR A 112 -22.31 7.22 2.58
N ASP A 113 -21.43 6.23 2.77
CA ASP A 113 -21.72 5.00 3.50
C ASP A 113 -20.47 4.58 4.29
N ALA A 114 -20.66 4.39 5.60
CA ALA A 114 -19.60 4.13 6.56
C ALA A 114 -19.29 2.64 6.77
N ASN A 115 -20.05 1.72 6.14
CA ASN A 115 -19.71 0.30 6.19
C ASN A 115 -18.33 0.04 5.58
N ALA A 116 -17.69 -1.05 6.01
CA ALA A 116 -16.44 -1.53 5.42
C ALA A 116 -16.72 -2.40 4.18
N ALA A 117 -15.67 -2.64 3.40
CA ALA A 117 -15.69 -3.60 2.30
C ALA A 117 -14.43 -4.48 2.39
N SER A 118 -14.64 -5.75 2.75
CA SER A 118 -13.55 -6.64 3.16
C SER A 118 -12.54 -6.94 2.07
N ASP A 119 -12.96 -6.91 0.80
CA ASP A 119 -12.07 -7.01 -0.35
C ASP A 119 -11.06 -5.86 -0.38
N ALA A 120 -11.54 -4.63 -0.18
CA ALA A 120 -10.69 -3.45 -0.13
C ALA A 120 -9.75 -3.50 1.07
N ASP A 121 -10.27 -3.87 2.24
CA ASP A 121 -9.52 -3.89 3.49
C ASP A 121 -8.35 -4.89 3.42
N LEU A 122 -8.60 -6.08 2.84
CA LEU A 122 -7.56 -7.07 2.57
C LEU A 122 -6.50 -6.55 1.59
N TRP A 123 -6.90 -5.87 0.52
CA TRP A 123 -5.94 -5.29 -0.44
C TRP A 123 -5.11 -4.16 0.16
N ILE A 124 -5.69 -3.31 1.03
CA ILE A 124 -4.95 -2.27 1.74
C ILE A 124 -3.93 -2.91 2.68
N ALA A 125 -4.34 -3.89 3.49
CA ALA A 125 -3.45 -4.60 4.40
C ALA A 125 -2.31 -5.30 3.64
N TYR A 126 -2.62 -5.96 2.52
CA TYR A 126 -1.64 -6.60 1.66
C TYR A 126 -0.64 -5.60 1.08
N ALA A 127 -1.12 -4.51 0.49
CA ALA A 127 -0.27 -3.49 -0.11
C ALA A 127 0.65 -2.83 0.92
N LEU A 128 0.16 -2.57 2.15
CA LEU A 128 0.96 -2.07 3.26
C LEU A 128 2.03 -3.08 3.72
N ALA A 129 1.68 -4.36 3.86
CA ALA A 129 2.61 -5.40 4.27
C ALA A 129 3.76 -5.53 3.26
N GLU A 130 3.41 -5.59 1.97
CA GLU A 130 4.38 -5.72 0.89
C GLU A 130 5.20 -4.45 0.68
N ALA A 131 4.60 -3.26 0.83
CA ALA A 131 5.34 -2.00 0.86
C ALA A 131 6.37 -1.97 1.99
N GLY A 132 5.99 -2.42 3.19
CA GLY A 132 6.91 -2.51 4.33
C GLY A 132 8.07 -3.45 4.06
N ARG A 133 7.80 -4.60 3.44
CA ARG A 133 8.80 -5.61 3.06
C ARG A 133 9.74 -5.12 1.94
N LEU A 134 9.18 -4.59 0.84
CA LEU A 134 9.92 -4.21 -0.36
C LEU A 134 10.71 -2.91 -0.19
N TRP A 135 10.14 -1.92 0.50
CA TRP A 135 10.77 -0.63 0.73
C TRP A 135 11.49 -0.52 2.07
N GLN A 136 11.56 -1.61 2.84
CA GLN A 136 12.14 -1.66 4.19
C GLN A 136 11.57 -0.55 5.10
N ALA A 137 10.24 -0.38 5.05
CA ALA A 137 9.50 0.66 5.73
C ALA A 137 8.67 0.06 6.87
N PRO A 138 9.24 -0.11 8.08
CA PRO A 138 8.60 -0.85 9.18
C PRO A 138 7.26 -0.24 9.60
N GLN A 139 7.04 1.06 9.38
CA GLN A 139 5.76 1.71 9.64
C GLN A 139 4.62 1.13 8.81
N TYR A 140 4.86 0.72 7.56
CA TYR A 140 3.81 0.10 6.74
C TYR A 140 3.52 -1.33 7.18
N SER A 141 4.54 -2.09 7.58
CA SER A 141 4.33 -3.43 8.16
C SER A 141 3.55 -3.37 9.48
N ALA A 142 3.83 -2.40 10.34
CA ALA A 142 3.10 -2.21 11.58
C ALA A 142 1.63 -1.85 11.32
N LEU A 143 1.38 -0.92 10.38
CA LEU A 143 0.01 -0.55 10.01
C LEU A 143 -0.75 -1.72 9.37
N ALA A 144 -0.09 -2.50 8.50
CA ALA A 144 -0.67 -3.69 7.90
C ALA A 144 -1.10 -4.72 8.94
N GLN A 145 -0.27 -4.95 9.96
CA GLN A 145 -0.59 -5.89 11.03
C GLN A 145 -1.82 -5.43 11.83
N LEU A 146 -1.85 -4.15 12.23
CA LEU A 146 -2.98 -3.60 12.98
C LEU A 146 -4.29 -3.67 12.18
N LEU A 147 -4.22 -3.38 10.87
CA LEU A 147 -5.37 -3.48 9.98
C LEU A 147 -5.81 -4.95 9.79
N ALA A 148 -4.87 -5.88 9.57
CA ALA A 148 -5.19 -7.31 9.43
C ALA A 148 -5.83 -7.90 10.70
N GLU A 149 -5.32 -7.54 11.89
CA GLU A 149 -5.93 -7.94 13.17
C GLU A 149 -7.34 -7.36 13.34
N ARG A 150 -7.59 -6.16 12.80
CA ARG A 150 -8.91 -5.54 12.78
C ARG A 150 -9.88 -6.25 11.85
N ILE A 151 -9.46 -6.57 10.63
CA ILE A 151 -10.23 -7.35 9.65
C ILE A 151 -10.72 -8.66 10.29
N VAL A 152 -9.80 -9.43 10.88
CA VAL A 152 -10.13 -10.70 11.55
C VAL A 152 -11.12 -10.51 12.71
N ARG A 153 -11.08 -9.38 13.41
CA ARG A 153 -11.96 -9.11 14.54
C ARG A 153 -13.34 -8.63 14.13
N GLU A 154 -13.44 -7.81 13.09
CA GLU A 154 -14.64 -7.00 12.80
C GLU A 154 -15.45 -7.51 11.61
N GLU A 155 -14.84 -8.24 10.68
CA GLU A 155 -15.51 -8.69 9.45
C GLU A 155 -15.27 -10.17 9.13
N THR A 156 -14.96 -10.97 10.15
CA THR A 156 -15.01 -12.44 10.06
C THR A 156 -15.94 -13.01 11.12
N ALA A 157 -16.50 -14.18 10.84
CA ALA A 157 -17.40 -14.89 11.75
C ALA A 157 -17.07 -16.39 11.78
N GLN A 158 -17.38 -17.04 12.91
CA GLN A 158 -17.36 -18.49 12.97
C GLN A 158 -18.68 -19.05 12.45
N VAL A 159 -18.63 -19.77 11.35
CA VAL A 159 -19.80 -20.40 10.73
C VAL A 159 -19.73 -21.92 10.91
N ALA A 160 -20.78 -22.50 11.47
CA ALA A 160 -20.87 -23.93 11.74
C ALA A 160 -20.65 -24.75 10.46
N GLY A 161 -19.69 -25.66 10.49
CA GLY A 161 -19.34 -26.52 9.35
C GLY A 161 -18.38 -25.91 8.33
N LEU A 162 -18.10 -24.60 8.39
CA LEU A 162 -17.15 -23.91 7.50
C LEU A 162 -15.90 -23.42 8.24
N GLY A 163 -16.01 -23.15 9.54
CA GLY A 163 -14.95 -22.53 10.32
C GLY A 163 -15.03 -21.00 10.24
N ARG A 164 -13.89 -20.33 10.34
CA ARG A 164 -13.82 -18.87 10.27
C ARG A 164 -13.91 -18.45 8.81
N VAL A 165 -14.90 -17.64 8.49
CA VAL A 165 -15.12 -17.03 7.18
C VAL A 165 -15.16 -15.52 7.31
#